data_AF-A0A3S1QG05-F1
#
_entry.id   AF-A0A3S1QG05-F1
#
_cell.length_a   1.000
_cell.length_b   1.000
_cell.length_c   1.000
_cell.angle_alpha   90.00
_cell.angle_beta   90.00
_cell.angle_gamma   90.00
#
_symmetry.space_group_name_H-M   'P 1'
#
loop_
_entity.id
_entity.type
_entity.pdbx_description
1 polymer ?
#
loop_
_entity_poly.entity_id
_entity_poly.type
_entity_poly.pdbx_seq_one_letter_code
_entity_poly.pdbx_strand_id
1 'polypeptide(L)'
;HPEMFVYPFESQIGTRLVNDAMTSLFPVKYRWPAFPLDAAPVDDYKLIIDEECKVRARTPYVSKFRDTAFDFNDDERCAQYIKHVEAVGRGTANNVAAFFRSTFDAWKDYNRSGREKVYVGYSPIITVDSEAILAAMPGAHMLHVVRNPFSAYADTKKRPVPMRLSDYLRAWCLNQYHALLARNRHPDRVHIVRLEDVVSDARKALAPVLSALGIDDHAALSAPTWNGLALREVYPWGTIRRATPQANRATAAELSVEEHAKVAEAAWQYLDVFDYGEFARMRPG
;
A
#
# COMPACT_ATOMS: atom_id res chain seq x y z
N HIS A 1 -0.95 -14.49 -5.76
CA HIS A 1 -0.30 -15.64 -5.10
C HIS A 1 -1.39 -16.57 -4.60
N PRO A 2 -1.30 -17.90 -4.77
CA PRO A 2 -2.37 -18.82 -4.36
C PRO A 2 -2.66 -18.81 -2.86
N GLU A 3 -1.66 -18.52 -2.01
CA GLU A 3 -1.87 -18.47 -0.56
C GLU A 3 -2.31 -17.10 -0.02
N MET A 4 -2.60 -16.13 -0.89
CA MET A 4 -2.91 -14.76 -0.48
C MET A 4 -4.20 -14.23 -1.13
N PHE A 5 -5.06 -13.68 -0.28
CA PHE A 5 -6.11 -12.76 -0.66
C PHE A 5 -5.54 -11.35 -0.87
N VAL A 6 -5.18 -11.01 -2.11
CA VAL A 6 -4.58 -9.71 -2.44
C VAL A 6 -5.65 -8.71 -2.85
N TYR A 7 -5.85 -7.68 -2.03
CA TYR A 7 -6.80 -6.61 -2.32
C TYR A 7 -6.34 -5.82 -3.54
N PRO A 8 -7.16 -5.69 -4.60
CA PRO A 8 -6.67 -5.24 -5.89
C PRO A 8 -6.62 -3.71 -6.03
N PHE A 9 -7.11 -2.95 -5.05
CA PHE A 9 -7.11 -1.48 -5.07
C PHE A 9 -6.15 -0.93 -4.02
N GLU A 10 -5.93 0.38 -4.02
CA GLU A 10 -5.34 1.01 -2.83
C GLU A 10 -6.30 0.80 -1.64
N SER A 11 -5.82 0.15 -0.58
CA SER A 11 -6.53 -0.08 0.67
C SER A 11 -6.77 1.22 1.42
N GLN A 12 -7.81 1.94 1.00
CA GLN A 12 -8.23 3.21 1.58
C GLN A 12 -9.11 2.97 2.82
N ILE A 13 -8.57 2.26 3.80
CA ILE A 13 -9.29 1.74 4.97
C ILE A 13 -9.62 2.82 6.01
N GLY A 14 -9.04 4.01 5.91
CA GLY A 14 -9.19 5.04 6.91
C GLY A 14 -10.58 5.67 6.98
N THR A 15 -10.84 6.40 8.06
CA THR A 15 -12.10 7.10 8.32
C THR A 15 -11.84 8.58 8.57
N ARG A 16 -12.87 9.42 8.42
CA ARG A 16 -12.80 10.86 8.77
C ARG A 16 -12.60 11.13 10.26
N LEU A 17 -12.69 10.11 11.10
CA LEU A 17 -12.52 10.22 12.55
C LEU A 17 -11.05 10.18 12.98
N VAL A 18 -10.13 9.89 12.06
CA VAL A 18 -8.68 9.99 12.34
C VAL A 18 -8.30 11.46 12.47
N ASN A 19 -8.04 11.89 13.71
CA ASN A 19 -7.72 13.26 14.04
C ASN A 19 -6.49 13.30 14.97
N ASP A 20 -5.31 13.29 14.37
CA ASP A 20 -4.02 13.39 15.05
C ASP A 20 -3.09 14.39 14.33
N ALA A 21 -1.88 14.57 14.86
CA ALA A 21 -0.90 15.49 14.29
C ALA A 21 -0.53 15.17 12.83
N MET A 22 -0.70 13.91 12.41
CA MET A 22 -0.31 13.40 11.10
C MET A 22 -1.43 13.58 10.06
N THR A 23 -2.67 13.88 10.47
CA THR A 23 -3.80 14.19 9.56
C THR A 23 -3.53 15.40 8.66
N SER A 24 -2.67 16.33 9.07
CA SER A 24 -2.26 17.49 8.23
C SER A 24 -1.23 17.14 7.15
N LEU A 25 -0.58 15.98 7.27
CA LEU A 25 0.51 15.55 6.39
C LEU A 25 0.08 14.41 5.47
N PHE A 26 -0.76 13.50 5.97
CA PHE A 26 -1.16 12.29 5.27
C PHE A 26 -2.69 12.23 5.10
N PRO A 27 -3.19 11.87 3.91
CA PRO A 27 -4.62 11.71 3.68
C PRO A 27 -5.21 10.65 4.61
N VAL A 28 -6.28 11.00 5.34
CA VAL A 28 -6.91 10.10 6.33
C VAL A 28 -7.35 8.77 5.73
N LYS A 29 -7.68 8.71 4.45
CA LYS A 29 -8.06 7.47 3.76
C LYS A 29 -6.98 6.39 3.79
N TYR A 30 -5.71 6.77 3.93
CA TYR A 30 -4.58 5.83 3.99
C TYR A 30 -4.13 5.49 5.40
N ARG A 31 -4.78 6.05 6.43
CA ARG A 31 -4.45 5.89 7.85
C ARG A 31 -5.20 4.71 8.46
N TRP A 32 -4.67 4.19 9.56
CA TRP A 32 -5.38 3.22 10.41
C TRP A 32 -6.69 3.84 10.92
N PRO A 33 -7.85 3.19 10.71
CA PRO A 33 -9.13 3.83 10.95
C PRO A 33 -9.45 4.01 12.45
N ALA A 34 -10.30 4.99 12.73
CA ALA A 34 -10.99 5.13 14.00
C ALA A 34 -12.50 4.92 13.81
N PHE A 35 -13.16 4.25 14.75
CA PHE A 35 -14.59 3.93 14.70
C PHE A 35 -15.31 4.39 15.98
N PRO A 36 -16.55 4.90 15.88
CA PRO A 36 -17.40 5.15 17.04
C PRO A 36 -18.05 3.82 17.45
N LEU A 37 -17.47 3.15 18.46
CA LEU A 37 -17.86 1.79 18.87
C LEU A 37 -19.21 1.72 19.64
N ASP A 38 -19.98 2.81 19.62
CA ASP A 38 -21.36 2.93 20.09
C ASP A 38 -22.40 2.90 18.95
N ALA A 39 -21.97 3.01 17.68
CA ALA A 39 -22.84 2.98 16.50
C ALA A 39 -23.31 1.55 16.08
N ALA A 40 -23.94 1.38 14.91
CA ALA A 40 -24.21 0.04 14.36
C ALA A 40 -23.07 -0.43 13.44
N PRO A 41 -22.84 -1.75 13.25
CA PRO A 41 -21.81 -2.26 12.32
C PRO A 41 -21.92 -1.67 10.90
N VAL A 42 -23.15 -1.45 10.42
CA VAL A 42 -23.39 -0.82 9.11
C VAL A 42 -22.82 0.59 9.02
N ASP A 43 -22.80 1.35 10.12
CA ASP A 43 -22.26 2.71 10.15
C ASP A 43 -20.73 2.69 10.11
N ASP A 44 -20.09 1.73 10.78
CA ASP A 44 -18.66 1.50 10.67
C ASP A 44 -18.24 1.24 9.21
N TYR A 45 -18.97 0.38 8.50
CA TYR A 45 -18.71 0.09 7.10
C TYR A 45 -18.81 1.34 6.21
N LYS A 46 -19.81 2.19 6.47
CA LYS A 46 -20.02 3.44 5.73
C LYS A 46 -18.92 4.47 5.98
N LEU A 47 -18.26 4.42 7.14
CA LEU A 47 -17.15 5.31 7.49
C LEU A 47 -15.85 4.98 6.74
N ILE A 48 -15.63 3.71 6.37
CA ILE A 48 -14.46 3.29 5.59
C ILE A 48 -14.49 3.97 4.22
N ILE A 49 -13.42 4.68 3.85
CA ILE A 49 -13.44 5.56 2.67
C ILE A 49 -13.49 4.78 1.36
N ASP A 50 -12.55 3.86 1.12
CA ASP A 50 -12.50 2.90 0.01
C ASP A 50 -13.09 3.37 -1.34
N GLU A 51 -12.62 4.52 -1.83
CA GLU A 51 -13.19 5.19 -3.01
C GLU A 51 -13.01 4.33 -4.26
N GLU A 52 -11.85 3.70 -4.43
CA GLU A 52 -11.53 2.96 -5.66
C GLU A 52 -12.46 1.77 -5.89
N CYS A 53 -12.64 0.91 -4.89
CA CYS A 53 -13.53 -0.26 -5.02
C CYS A 53 -14.99 0.16 -5.03
N LYS A 54 -15.42 1.13 -4.21
CA LYS A 54 -16.81 1.59 -4.19
C LYS A 54 -17.21 2.23 -5.52
N VAL A 55 -16.34 3.02 -6.13
CA VAL A 55 -16.55 3.56 -7.49
C VAL A 55 -16.54 2.42 -8.51
N ARG A 56 -15.60 1.47 -8.43
CA ARG A 56 -15.57 0.34 -9.36
C ARG A 56 -16.82 -0.54 -9.28
N ALA A 57 -17.42 -0.68 -8.11
CA ALA A 57 -18.64 -1.45 -7.88
C ALA A 57 -19.90 -0.70 -8.34
N ARG A 58 -20.04 0.59 -8.01
CA ARG A 58 -21.27 1.36 -8.21
C ARG A 58 -21.34 2.06 -9.57
N THR A 59 -20.22 2.56 -10.06
CA THR A 59 -20.13 3.33 -11.30
C THR A 59 -18.93 2.85 -12.14
N PRO A 60 -18.96 1.58 -12.61
CA PRO A 60 -17.79 0.92 -13.19
C PRO A 60 -17.17 1.65 -14.39
N TYR A 61 -17.98 2.34 -15.20
CA TYR A 61 -17.55 3.03 -16.42
C TYR A 61 -16.66 4.25 -16.18
N VAL A 62 -16.75 4.90 -15.01
CA VAL A 62 -15.84 6.02 -14.65
C VAL A 62 -14.62 5.57 -13.85
N SER A 63 -14.59 4.30 -13.44
CA SER A 63 -13.44 3.76 -12.71
C SER A 63 -12.21 3.72 -13.62
N LYS A 64 -11.04 4.02 -13.04
CA LYS A 64 -9.75 3.79 -13.70
C LYS A 64 -9.48 2.29 -13.94
N PHE A 65 -10.23 1.40 -13.29
CA PHE A 65 -10.20 -0.06 -13.43
C PHE A 65 -11.39 -0.61 -14.27
N ARG A 66 -12.01 0.22 -15.10
CA ARG A 66 -13.19 -0.18 -15.90
C ARG A 66 -12.93 -1.36 -16.85
N ASP A 67 -11.68 -1.53 -17.29
CA ASP A 67 -11.29 -2.53 -18.29
C ASP A 67 -10.89 -3.88 -17.67
N THR A 68 -10.92 -4.01 -16.34
CA THR A 68 -10.59 -5.26 -15.62
C THR A 68 -11.86 -5.93 -15.09
N ALA A 69 -11.96 -7.25 -15.26
CA ALA A 69 -13.06 -8.05 -14.72
C ALA A 69 -13.11 -7.98 -13.19
N PHE A 70 -14.30 -7.74 -12.64
CA PHE A 70 -14.55 -7.56 -11.21
C PHE A 70 -16.07 -7.68 -10.97
N ASP A 71 -16.58 -8.91 -10.92
CA ASP A 71 -17.96 -9.20 -10.56
C ASP A 71 -18.12 -9.10 -9.05
N PHE A 72 -18.61 -7.94 -8.61
CA PHE A 72 -18.60 -7.54 -7.22
C PHE A 72 -19.78 -6.60 -6.92
N ASN A 73 -20.42 -6.79 -5.76
CA ASN A 73 -21.51 -5.94 -5.27
C ASN A 73 -21.16 -5.36 -3.89
N ASP A 74 -21.19 -4.03 -3.76
CA ASP A 74 -20.81 -3.32 -2.53
C ASP A 74 -21.85 -3.45 -1.41
N ASP A 75 -23.13 -3.65 -1.74
CA ASP A 75 -24.19 -3.92 -0.75
C ASP A 75 -24.06 -5.35 -0.21
N GLU A 76 -23.68 -6.31 -1.06
CA GLU A 76 -23.34 -7.66 -0.65
C GLU A 76 -22.11 -7.67 0.26
N ARG A 77 -21.05 -6.93 -0.08
CA ARG A 77 -19.89 -6.73 0.80
C ARG A 77 -20.29 -6.14 2.15
N CYS A 78 -21.18 -5.15 2.17
CA CYS A 78 -21.71 -4.57 3.41
C CYS A 78 -22.43 -5.63 4.27
N ALA A 79 -23.31 -6.44 3.65
CA ALA A 79 -24.02 -7.50 4.37
C ALA A 79 -23.07 -8.55 4.95
N GLN A 80 -22.03 -8.97 4.21
CA GLN A 80 -21.01 -9.88 4.72
C GLN A 80 -20.16 -9.25 5.83
N TYR A 81 -19.81 -7.97 5.69
CA TYR A 81 -19.09 -7.22 6.73
C TYR A 81 -19.86 -7.24 8.05
N ILE A 82 -21.17 -6.95 8.02
CA ILE A 82 -22.02 -6.93 9.22
C ILE A 82 -21.99 -8.30 9.90
N LYS A 83 -22.20 -9.38 9.14
CA LYS A 83 -22.14 -10.76 9.67
C LYS A 83 -20.80 -11.06 10.35
N HIS A 84 -19.69 -10.70 9.70
CA HIS A 84 -18.35 -10.92 10.26
C HIS A 84 -18.16 -10.15 11.57
N VAL A 85 -18.54 -8.88 11.61
CA VAL A 85 -18.41 -8.03 12.81
C VAL A 85 -19.31 -8.50 13.95
N GLU A 86 -20.56 -8.88 13.67
CA GLU A 86 -21.48 -9.43 14.67
C GLU A 86 -20.95 -10.73 15.30
N ALA A 87 -20.22 -11.55 14.54
CA ALA A 87 -19.67 -12.81 15.03
C ALA A 87 -18.47 -12.63 15.98
N VAL A 88 -17.64 -11.60 15.77
CA VAL A 88 -16.38 -11.41 16.53
C VAL A 88 -16.38 -10.21 17.47
N GLY A 89 -17.44 -9.41 17.43
CA GLY A 89 -17.56 -8.15 18.15
C GLY A 89 -16.89 -6.99 17.43
N ARG A 90 -17.41 -5.79 17.69
CA ARG A 90 -16.91 -4.53 17.11
C ARG A 90 -15.58 -4.12 17.72
N GLY A 91 -14.70 -3.58 16.89
CA GLY A 91 -13.41 -3.04 17.30
C GLY A 91 -12.56 -2.76 16.06
N THR A 92 -11.58 -1.86 16.14
CA THR A 92 -10.84 -1.42 14.95
C THR A 92 -10.21 -2.58 14.17
N ALA A 93 -9.51 -3.49 14.85
CA ALA A 93 -8.91 -4.66 14.22
C ALA A 93 -9.96 -5.60 13.59
N ASN A 94 -11.04 -5.88 14.31
CA ASN A 94 -12.12 -6.74 13.84
C ASN A 94 -12.86 -6.14 12.64
N ASN A 95 -13.11 -4.84 12.66
CA ASN A 95 -13.73 -4.10 11.58
C ASN A 95 -12.84 -4.13 10.32
N VAL A 96 -11.53 -3.87 10.46
CA VAL A 96 -10.60 -3.95 9.32
C VAL A 96 -10.50 -5.39 8.78
N ALA A 97 -10.41 -6.39 9.66
CA ALA A 97 -10.41 -7.79 9.24
C ALA A 97 -11.71 -8.19 8.52
N ALA A 98 -12.86 -7.76 9.03
CA ALA A 98 -14.17 -7.97 8.41
C ALA A 98 -14.27 -7.30 7.04
N PHE A 99 -13.70 -6.10 6.86
CA PHE A 99 -13.67 -5.38 5.59
C PHE A 99 -12.89 -6.15 4.50
N PHE A 100 -11.70 -6.67 4.85
CA PHE A 100 -10.96 -7.49 3.89
C PHE A 100 -11.68 -8.81 3.60
N ARG A 101 -12.17 -9.53 4.63
CA ARG A 101 -12.90 -10.79 4.44
C ARG A 101 -14.14 -10.62 3.56
N SER A 102 -14.99 -9.66 3.88
CA SER A 102 -16.22 -9.39 3.14
C SER A 102 -15.96 -9.01 1.70
N THR A 103 -14.82 -8.37 1.41
CA THR A 103 -14.44 -8.04 0.03
C THR A 103 -14.30 -9.32 -0.81
N PHE A 104 -13.55 -10.31 -0.33
CA PHE A 104 -13.36 -11.53 -1.11
C PHE A 104 -14.63 -12.38 -1.13
N ASP A 105 -15.46 -12.34 -0.09
CA ASP A 105 -16.74 -13.04 -0.06
C ASP A 105 -17.74 -12.48 -1.08
N ALA A 106 -17.72 -11.17 -1.33
CA ALA A 106 -18.58 -10.50 -2.30
C ALA A 106 -18.00 -10.45 -3.73
N TRP A 107 -16.74 -10.86 -3.93
CA TRP A 107 -16.08 -10.92 -5.23
C TRP A 107 -16.31 -12.28 -5.89
N LYS A 108 -17.28 -12.35 -6.79
CA LYS A 108 -17.84 -13.60 -7.34
C LYS A 108 -16.91 -14.29 -8.33
N ASP A 109 -16.23 -13.52 -9.18
CA ASP A 109 -15.26 -14.03 -10.15
C ASP A 109 -13.82 -14.01 -9.61
N TYR A 110 -13.63 -13.93 -8.29
CA TYR A 110 -12.30 -14.04 -7.69
C TYR A 110 -11.72 -15.44 -7.93
N ASN A 111 -10.49 -15.48 -8.45
CA ASN A 111 -9.77 -16.70 -8.80
C ASN A 111 -9.18 -17.37 -7.54
N ARG A 112 -10.07 -18.00 -6.77
CA ARG A 112 -9.74 -18.73 -5.55
C ARG A 112 -8.97 -20.00 -5.90
N SER A 113 -7.84 -20.19 -5.21
CA SER A 113 -7.09 -21.44 -5.22
C SER A 113 -7.51 -22.39 -4.09
N GLY A 114 -8.15 -21.88 -3.03
CA GLY A 114 -8.51 -22.64 -1.84
C GLY A 114 -7.36 -22.81 -0.84
N ARG A 115 -6.19 -22.22 -1.11
CA ARG A 115 -5.01 -22.25 -0.23
C ARG A 115 -4.76 -20.92 0.48
N GLU A 116 -5.62 -19.93 0.25
CA GLU A 116 -5.45 -18.60 0.80
C GLU A 116 -5.51 -18.60 2.33
N LYS A 117 -4.50 -18.00 2.96
CA LYS A 117 -4.39 -17.90 4.42
C LYS A 117 -4.02 -16.51 4.93
N VAL A 118 -3.57 -15.62 4.05
CA VAL A 118 -3.19 -14.23 4.38
C VAL A 118 -3.97 -13.24 3.53
N TYR A 119 -4.46 -12.16 4.16
CA TYR A 119 -5.04 -11.01 3.49
C TYR A 119 -3.97 -9.93 3.33
N VAL A 120 -3.85 -9.39 2.12
CA VAL A 120 -2.85 -8.38 1.78
C VAL A 120 -3.57 -7.12 1.31
N GLY A 121 -3.37 -6.03 2.05
CA GLY A 121 -3.75 -4.69 1.64
C GLY A 121 -2.52 -3.83 1.36
N TYR A 122 -2.67 -2.83 0.50
CA TYR A 122 -1.62 -1.85 0.22
C TYR A 122 -2.16 -0.44 0.43
N SER A 123 -1.49 0.33 1.29
CA SER A 123 -1.77 1.75 1.47
C SER A 123 -0.43 2.51 1.51
N PRO A 124 -0.25 3.60 0.72
CA PRO A 124 1.08 4.21 0.51
C PRO A 124 1.82 4.68 1.77
N ILE A 125 1.08 5.03 2.84
CA ILE A 125 1.65 5.63 4.06
C ILE A 125 1.28 4.89 5.34
N ILE A 126 0.68 3.70 5.22
CA ILE A 126 0.13 2.97 6.38
C ILE A 126 1.19 2.62 7.44
N THR A 127 2.46 2.57 7.03
CA THR A 127 3.59 2.31 7.92
C THR A 127 3.69 3.32 9.07
N VAL A 128 3.19 4.56 8.91
CA VAL A 128 3.14 5.54 10.02
C VAL A 128 2.29 5.06 11.20
N ASP A 129 1.33 4.16 10.94
CA ASP A 129 0.43 3.57 11.92
C ASP A 129 0.85 2.16 12.35
N SER A 130 2.06 1.69 11.99
CA SER A 130 2.53 0.32 12.25
C SER A 130 2.37 -0.10 13.71
N GLU A 131 2.72 0.76 14.66
CA GLU A 131 2.61 0.44 16.09
C GLU A 131 1.16 0.17 16.52
N ALA A 132 0.21 0.99 16.05
CA ALA A 132 -1.20 0.81 16.35
C ALA A 132 -1.75 -0.48 15.72
N ILE A 133 -1.34 -0.77 14.48
CA ILE A 133 -1.74 -1.97 13.75
C ILE A 133 -1.20 -3.22 14.45
N LEU A 134 0.10 -3.28 14.73
CA LEU A 134 0.75 -4.44 15.34
C LEU A 134 0.32 -4.69 16.78
N ALA A 135 -0.09 -3.64 17.50
CA ALA A 135 -0.71 -3.77 18.81
C ALA A 135 -2.14 -4.33 18.72
N ALA A 136 -2.93 -3.86 17.74
CA ALA A 136 -4.32 -4.27 17.57
C ALA A 136 -4.46 -5.65 16.89
N MET A 137 -3.48 -6.06 16.10
CA MET A 137 -3.48 -7.29 15.31
C MET A 137 -2.16 -8.06 15.52
N PRO A 138 -2.08 -8.95 16.52
CA PRO A 138 -0.82 -9.61 16.90
C PRO A 138 -0.16 -10.43 15.79
N GLY A 139 -0.96 -11.01 14.88
CA GLY A 139 -0.48 -11.77 13.71
C GLY A 139 -0.28 -10.95 12.43
N ALA A 140 -0.44 -9.63 12.49
CA ALA A 140 -0.19 -8.77 11.33
C ALA A 140 1.32 -8.60 11.09
N HIS A 141 1.66 -8.41 9.82
CA HIS A 141 2.98 -7.97 9.39
C HIS A 141 2.85 -6.69 8.58
N MET A 142 3.86 -5.83 8.66
CA MET A 142 3.99 -4.63 7.85
C MET A 142 5.06 -4.85 6.80
N LEU A 143 4.74 -4.64 5.53
CA LEU A 143 5.71 -4.59 4.44
C LEU A 143 5.81 -3.14 3.96
N HIS A 144 6.93 -2.50 4.25
CA HIS A 144 7.25 -1.16 3.77
C HIS A 144 8.14 -1.24 2.53
N VAL A 145 7.59 -0.83 1.39
CA VAL A 145 8.36 -0.70 0.15
C VAL A 145 8.92 0.71 0.06
N VAL A 146 10.24 0.84 0.17
CA VAL A 146 10.94 2.12 0.00
C VAL A 146 11.40 2.26 -1.45
N ARG A 147 11.21 3.45 -2.03
CA ARG A 147 11.72 3.82 -3.35
C ARG A 147 12.71 4.96 -3.21
N ASN A 148 13.75 5.00 -4.04
CA ASN A 148 14.70 6.10 -4.03
C ASN A 148 13.97 7.46 -4.18
N PRO A 149 14.33 8.48 -3.39
CA PRO A 149 13.55 9.72 -3.30
C PRO A 149 13.60 10.53 -4.60
N PHE A 150 14.64 10.36 -5.42
CA PHE A 150 14.84 11.07 -6.68
C PHE A 150 13.77 10.68 -7.72
N SER A 151 13.70 9.41 -8.06
CA SER A 151 12.69 8.89 -9.00
C SER A 151 11.27 9.04 -8.44
N ALA A 152 11.10 8.90 -7.12
CA ALA A 152 9.80 9.01 -6.48
C ALA A 152 9.26 10.46 -6.55
N TYR A 153 10.12 11.47 -6.34
CA TYR A 153 9.72 12.87 -6.50
C TYR A 153 9.51 13.24 -7.98
N ALA A 154 10.40 12.81 -8.87
CA ALA A 154 10.28 13.04 -10.32
C ALA A 154 8.96 12.51 -10.88
N ASP A 155 8.48 11.39 -10.36
CA ASP A 155 7.18 10.83 -10.69
C ASP A 155 6.03 11.62 -10.03
N THR A 156 6.18 11.98 -8.75
CA THR A 156 5.17 12.75 -8.00
C THR A 156 4.88 14.11 -8.63
N LYS A 157 5.89 14.81 -9.14
CA LYS A 157 5.70 16.14 -9.75
C LYS A 157 4.96 16.11 -11.10
N LYS A 158 4.71 14.93 -11.68
CA LYS A 158 3.91 14.74 -12.89
C LYS A 158 2.42 14.57 -12.63
N ARG A 159 2.01 14.42 -11.36
CA ARG A 159 0.59 14.24 -11.00
C ARG A 159 -0.23 15.51 -11.31
N PRO A 160 -1.55 15.40 -11.56
CA PRO A 160 -2.40 16.57 -11.86
C PRO A 160 -2.34 17.68 -10.81
N VAL A 161 -2.18 17.29 -9.54
CA VAL A 161 -1.95 18.21 -8.42
C VAL A 161 -0.62 17.81 -7.77
N PRO A 162 0.51 18.34 -8.24
CA PRO A 162 1.82 17.94 -7.76
C PRO A 162 2.11 18.55 -6.38
N MET A 163 2.75 17.78 -5.50
CA MET A 163 3.24 18.30 -4.22
C MET A 163 4.50 19.15 -4.44
N ARG A 164 4.66 20.21 -3.64
CA ARG A 164 5.94 20.93 -3.56
C ARG A 164 7.04 19.98 -3.09
N LEU A 165 8.26 20.14 -3.59
CA LEU A 165 9.42 19.30 -3.24
C LEU A 165 9.60 19.16 -1.73
N SER A 166 9.54 20.28 -1.00
CA SER A 166 9.70 20.30 0.46
C SER A 166 8.60 19.54 1.20
N ASP A 167 7.34 19.65 0.75
CA ASP A 167 6.23 18.92 1.34
C ASP A 167 6.34 17.42 1.08
N TYR A 168 6.71 17.04 -0.14
CA TYR A 168 6.91 15.65 -0.52
C TYR A 168 8.04 15.01 0.29
N LEU A 169 9.21 15.66 0.37
CA LEU A 169 10.35 15.09 1.08
C LEU A 169 10.16 15.07 2.59
N ARG A 170 9.43 16.03 3.16
CA ARG A 170 8.99 15.95 4.56
C ARG A 170 8.13 14.71 4.81
N ALA A 171 7.13 14.47 3.96
CA ALA A 171 6.29 13.27 4.05
C ALA A 171 7.09 11.98 3.83
N TRP A 172 7.98 11.95 2.83
CA TRP A 172 8.84 10.82 2.52
C TRP A 172 9.77 10.48 3.69
N CYS A 173 10.48 11.47 4.23
CA CYS A 173 11.39 11.32 5.37
C CYS A 173 10.67 10.84 6.63
N LEU A 174 9.48 11.39 6.92
CA LEU A 174 8.68 10.93 8.07
C LEU A 174 8.20 9.49 7.89
N ASN A 175 7.76 9.11 6.69
CA ASN A 175 7.36 7.73 6.43
C ASN A 175 8.55 6.76 6.64
N GLN A 176 9.75 7.13 6.20
CA GLN A 176 10.96 6.32 6.43
C GLN A 176 11.33 6.23 7.91
N TYR A 177 11.22 7.33 8.65
CA TYR A 177 11.44 7.35 10.10
C TYR A 177 10.55 6.33 10.81
N HIS A 178 9.24 6.37 10.53
CA HIS A 178 8.28 5.45 11.13
C HIS A 178 8.54 3.99 10.74
N ALA A 179 8.91 3.73 9.48
CA ALA A 179 9.27 2.39 9.02
C ALA A 179 10.47 1.81 9.79
N LEU A 180 11.53 2.60 9.92
CA LEU A 180 12.75 2.19 10.62
C LEU A 180 12.51 2.01 12.12
N LEU A 181 11.75 2.91 12.73
CA LEU A 181 11.38 2.81 14.14
C LEU A 181 10.55 1.54 14.42
N ALA A 182 9.54 1.28 13.60
CA ALA A 182 8.70 0.09 13.73
C ALA A 182 9.50 -1.19 13.48
N ARG A 183 10.40 -1.22 12.48
CA ARG A 183 11.33 -2.35 12.26
C ARG A 183 12.24 -2.60 13.44
N ASN A 184 12.76 -1.55 14.06
CA ASN A 184 13.61 -1.69 15.24
C ASN A 184 12.85 -2.30 16.44
N ARG A 185 11.56 -1.98 16.59
CA ARG A 185 10.72 -2.48 17.69
C ARG A 185 10.11 -3.86 17.42
N HIS A 186 9.83 -4.16 16.17
CA HIS A 186 9.13 -5.37 15.73
C HIS A 186 9.86 -6.04 14.54
N PRO A 187 11.14 -6.45 14.71
CA PRO A 187 11.98 -6.89 13.60
C PRO A 187 11.43 -8.12 12.85
N ASP A 188 10.69 -8.99 13.53
CA ASP A 188 10.11 -10.20 12.92
C ASP A 188 8.79 -9.91 12.17
N ARG A 189 8.20 -8.72 12.37
CA ARG A 189 6.88 -8.37 11.84
C ARG A 189 6.90 -7.17 10.89
N VAL A 190 7.98 -6.39 10.85
CA VAL A 190 8.10 -5.22 9.97
C VAL A 190 9.25 -5.44 9.00
N HIS A 191 8.89 -5.58 7.74
CA HIS A 191 9.80 -5.86 6.63
C HIS A 191 10.00 -4.59 5.82
N ILE A 192 11.25 -4.25 5.49
CA ILE A 192 11.57 -3.15 4.59
C ILE A 192 12.23 -3.72 3.35
N VAL A 193 11.67 -3.42 2.18
CA VAL A 193 12.18 -3.87 0.89
C VAL A 193 12.33 -2.66 -0.03
N ARG A 194 13.42 -2.61 -0.80
CA ARG A 194 13.59 -1.54 -1.80
C ARG A 194 12.82 -1.89 -3.06
N LEU A 195 12.16 -0.90 -3.66
CA LEU A 195 11.52 -1.05 -4.96
C LEU A 195 12.54 -1.55 -5.99
N GLU A 196 13.77 -1.04 -5.93
CA GLU A 196 14.88 -1.40 -6.82
C GLU A 196 15.17 -2.90 -6.81
N ASP A 197 15.10 -3.54 -5.64
CA ASP A 197 15.30 -4.99 -5.51
C ASP A 197 14.09 -5.75 -6.06
N VAL A 198 12.87 -5.28 -5.80
CA VAL A 198 11.63 -5.91 -6.30
C VAL A 198 11.56 -5.88 -7.82
N VAL A 199 11.90 -4.74 -8.45
CA VAL A 199 11.85 -4.62 -9.91
C VAL A 199 13.00 -5.35 -10.60
N SER A 200 14.08 -5.66 -9.88
CA SER A 200 15.18 -6.47 -10.39
C SER A 200 14.88 -7.96 -10.28
N ASP A 201 14.40 -8.42 -9.13
CA ASP A 201 14.03 -9.81 -8.87
C ASP A 201 13.04 -9.88 -7.70
N ALA A 202 11.74 -9.85 -8.03
CA ALA A 202 10.67 -9.84 -7.05
C ALA A 202 10.64 -11.09 -6.16
N ARG A 203 10.94 -12.28 -6.71
CA ARG A 203 10.93 -13.53 -5.93
C ARG A 203 12.04 -13.51 -4.90
N LYS A 204 13.25 -13.13 -5.30
CA LYS A 204 14.38 -12.99 -4.37
C LYS A 204 14.13 -11.90 -3.32
N ALA A 205 13.66 -10.73 -3.73
CA ALA A 205 13.43 -9.60 -2.84
C ALA A 205 12.34 -9.87 -1.79
N LEU A 206 11.30 -10.64 -2.15
CA LEU A 206 10.17 -10.94 -1.27
C LEU A 206 10.33 -12.25 -0.48
N ALA A 207 11.28 -13.12 -0.83
CA ALA A 207 11.48 -14.41 -0.15
C ALA A 207 11.56 -14.32 1.39
N PRO A 208 12.30 -13.37 2.01
CA PRO A 208 12.33 -13.25 3.47
C PRO A 208 10.96 -12.93 4.07
N VAL A 209 10.17 -12.10 3.39
CA VAL A 209 8.81 -11.72 3.82
C VAL A 209 7.88 -12.93 3.78
N LEU A 210 7.94 -13.72 2.71
CA LEU A 210 7.13 -14.93 2.57
C LEU A 210 7.49 -15.96 3.63
N SER A 211 8.79 -16.15 3.89
CA SER A 211 9.27 -17.05 4.94
C SER A 211 8.74 -16.64 6.32
N ALA A 212 8.74 -15.34 6.64
CA ALA A 212 8.21 -14.83 7.90
C ALA A 212 6.68 -15.04 8.03
N LEU A 213 5.96 -15.01 6.91
CA LEU A 213 4.52 -15.29 6.84
C LEU A 213 4.19 -16.79 6.76
N GLY A 214 5.20 -17.66 6.65
CA GLY A 214 5.02 -19.09 6.40
C GLY A 214 4.33 -19.37 5.06
N ILE A 215 4.57 -18.55 4.04
CA ILE A 215 4.02 -18.69 2.68
C ILE A 215 5.08 -19.29 1.77
N ASP A 216 4.67 -20.23 0.91
CA ASP A 216 5.58 -20.87 -0.04
C ASP A 216 5.99 -19.91 -1.16
N ASP A 217 7.18 -20.13 -1.72
CA ASP A 217 7.58 -19.44 -2.95
C ASP A 217 6.73 -19.90 -4.14
N HIS A 218 6.40 -18.97 -5.04
CA HIS A 218 5.55 -19.25 -6.19
C HIS A 218 5.88 -18.36 -7.40
N ALA A 219 5.83 -18.94 -8.61
CA ALA A 219 6.15 -18.25 -9.86
C ALA A 219 5.26 -17.01 -10.13
N ALA A 220 4.07 -16.95 -9.54
CA ALA A 220 3.15 -15.81 -9.65
C ALA A 220 3.73 -14.49 -9.09
N LEU A 221 4.80 -14.54 -8.29
CA LEU A 221 5.48 -13.35 -7.78
C LEU A 221 6.36 -12.66 -8.84
N SER A 222 6.71 -13.37 -9.93
CA SER A 222 7.59 -12.84 -10.97
C SER A 222 6.95 -11.81 -11.88
N ALA A 223 5.64 -11.59 -11.78
CA ALA A 223 4.94 -10.61 -12.60
C ALA A 223 3.75 -10.00 -11.86
N PRO A 224 3.42 -8.72 -12.12
CA PRO A 224 2.16 -8.15 -11.65
C PRO A 224 0.98 -8.84 -12.33
N THR A 225 -0.06 -9.14 -11.54
CA THR A 225 -1.26 -9.81 -12.04
C THR A 225 -2.52 -9.15 -11.51
N TRP A 226 -3.60 -9.23 -12.29
CA TRP A 226 -4.96 -9.01 -11.81
C TRP A 226 -5.68 -10.35 -11.75
N ASN A 227 -6.10 -10.76 -10.55
CA ASN A 227 -6.87 -12.00 -10.36
C ASN A 227 -6.23 -13.26 -10.99
N GLY A 228 -4.90 -13.34 -10.96
CA GLY A 228 -4.11 -14.43 -11.56
C GLY A 228 -3.75 -14.24 -13.03
N LEU A 229 -4.27 -13.22 -13.70
CA LEU A 229 -3.92 -12.88 -15.09
C LEU A 229 -2.79 -11.85 -15.12
N ALA A 230 -1.72 -12.15 -15.87
CA ALA A 230 -0.58 -11.24 -16.00
C ALA A 230 -1.00 -9.89 -16.60
N LEU A 231 -0.52 -8.81 -15.99
CA LEU A 231 -0.73 -7.46 -16.47
C LEU A 231 0.37 -7.04 -17.44
N ARG A 232 -0.01 -6.40 -18.55
CA ARG A 232 0.95 -5.78 -19.48
C ARG A 232 1.56 -4.50 -18.92
N GLU A 233 0.77 -3.75 -18.15
CA GLU A 233 1.17 -2.53 -17.47
C GLU A 233 0.59 -2.53 -16.06
N VAL A 234 1.28 -1.89 -15.11
CA VAL A 234 0.81 -1.68 -13.73
C VAL A 234 0.02 -0.38 -13.57
N TYR A 235 -0.41 0.23 -14.68
CA TYR A 235 -1.44 1.25 -14.66
C TYR A 235 -2.79 0.57 -14.30
N PRO A 236 -3.62 1.13 -13.41
CA PRO A 236 -3.66 2.52 -12.97
C PRO A 236 -3.28 2.76 -11.48
N TRP A 237 -2.47 1.89 -10.86
CA TRP A 237 -2.00 2.05 -9.47
C TRP A 237 -0.95 3.17 -9.30
N GLY A 238 -0.64 3.90 -10.37
CA GLY A 238 0.25 5.04 -10.38
C GLY A 238 0.53 5.52 -11.80
N THR A 239 1.55 6.34 -11.94
CA THR A 239 2.05 6.87 -13.22
C THR A 239 3.10 5.95 -13.86
N ILE A 240 3.64 5.00 -13.11
CA ILE A 240 4.52 3.95 -13.64
C ILE A 240 3.67 2.96 -14.46
N ARG A 241 4.03 2.76 -15.73
CA ARG A 241 3.40 1.75 -16.59
C ARG A 241 4.15 0.42 -16.56
N ARG A 242 5.47 0.47 -16.68
CA ARG A 242 6.37 -0.69 -16.62
C ARG A 242 7.46 -0.42 -15.61
N ALA A 243 7.51 -1.23 -14.55
CA ALA A 243 8.48 -1.08 -13.49
C ALA A 243 9.74 -1.88 -13.85
N THR A 244 10.79 -1.21 -14.32
CA THR A 244 12.10 -1.82 -14.57
C THR A 244 13.21 -1.01 -13.89
N PRO A 245 14.36 -1.62 -13.56
CA PRO A 245 15.50 -0.88 -13.02
C PRO A 245 15.92 0.31 -13.89
N GLN A 246 15.94 0.12 -15.21
CA GLN A 246 16.32 1.16 -16.18
C GLN A 246 15.31 2.31 -16.19
N ALA A 247 14.01 2.01 -16.20
CA ALA A 247 12.98 3.03 -16.14
C ALA A 247 13.07 3.84 -14.84
N ASN A 248 13.31 3.18 -13.71
CA ASN A 248 13.44 3.84 -12.42
C ASN A 248 14.65 4.79 -12.36
N ARG A 249 15.81 4.39 -12.91
CA ARG A 249 16.99 5.26 -13.04
C ARG A 249 16.76 6.40 -14.03
N ALA A 250 16.12 6.14 -15.17
CA ALA A 250 15.77 7.18 -16.14
C ALA A 250 14.86 8.25 -15.54
N THR A 251 13.84 7.84 -14.76
CA THR A 251 12.96 8.78 -14.06
C THR A 251 13.70 9.64 -13.05
N ALA A 252 14.66 9.09 -12.28
CA ALA A 252 15.49 9.91 -11.40
C ALA A 252 16.30 10.97 -12.16
N ALA A 253 16.77 10.63 -13.37
CA ALA A 253 17.53 11.54 -14.23
C ALA A 253 16.69 12.67 -14.85
N GLU A 254 15.37 12.69 -14.67
CA GLU A 254 14.51 13.78 -15.15
C GLU A 254 14.53 15.01 -14.25
N LEU A 255 15.03 14.89 -13.01
CA LEU A 255 15.17 16.03 -12.11
C LEU A 255 16.20 17.03 -12.63
N SER A 256 15.96 18.33 -12.45
CA SER A 256 16.99 19.35 -12.66
C SER A 256 18.15 19.14 -11.68
N VAL A 257 19.32 19.74 -11.96
CA VAL A 257 20.47 19.70 -11.02
C VAL A 257 20.07 20.27 -9.65
N GLU A 258 19.31 21.36 -9.63
CA GLU A 258 18.83 21.99 -8.40
C GLU A 258 17.83 21.11 -7.64
N GLU A 259 16.86 20.50 -8.33
CA GLU A 259 15.90 19.58 -7.70
C GLU A 259 16.62 18.35 -7.13
N HIS A 260 17.58 17.80 -7.89
CA HIS A 260 18.37 16.66 -7.47
C HIS A 260 19.19 16.97 -6.21
N ALA A 261 19.88 18.11 -6.18
CA ALA A 261 20.62 18.58 -5.00
C ALA A 261 19.70 18.74 -3.77
N LYS A 262 18.52 19.35 -3.94
CA LYS A 262 17.54 19.50 -2.84
C LYS A 262 16.99 18.16 -2.36
N VAL A 263 16.81 17.19 -3.26
CA VAL A 263 16.41 15.83 -2.86
C VAL A 263 17.50 15.17 -2.04
N ALA A 264 18.76 15.24 -2.49
CA ALA A 264 19.89 14.69 -1.77
C ALA A 264 20.05 15.34 -0.39
N GLU A 265 19.94 16.66 -0.32
CA GLU A 265 20.01 17.44 0.92
C GLU A 265 18.91 17.03 1.88
N ALA A 266 17.63 17.00 1.48
CA ALA A 266 16.54 16.73 2.41
C ALA A 266 16.43 15.25 2.82
N ALA A 267 16.89 14.32 1.98
CA ALA A 267 16.84 12.87 2.25
C ALA A 267 18.15 12.30 2.83
N TRP A 268 19.16 13.14 3.09
CA TRP A 268 20.55 12.75 3.39
C TRP A 268 20.66 11.59 4.39
N GLN A 269 19.93 11.66 5.50
CA GLN A 269 19.98 10.70 6.61
C GLN A 269 19.53 9.28 6.23
N TYR A 270 18.84 9.13 5.10
CA TYR A 270 18.28 7.86 4.63
C TYR A 270 18.96 7.32 3.37
N LEU A 271 19.81 8.12 2.73
CA LEU A 271 20.46 7.70 1.49
C LEU A 271 21.35 6.48 1.72
N ASP A 272 22.20 6.49 2.74
CA ASP A 272 23.05 5.33 3.04
C ASP A 272 22.26 4.18 3.70
N VAL A 273 21.27 4.52 4.53
CA VAL A 273 20.43 3.53 5.23
C VAL A 273 19.69 2.61 4.26
N PHE A 274 19.27 3.13 3.10
CA PHE A 274 18.59 2.36 2.06
C PHE A 274 19.45 2.14 0.81
N ASP A 275 20.77 2.39 0.89
CA ASP A 275 21.71 2.18 -0.21
C ASP A 275 21.28 2.89 -1.52
N TYR A 276 21.05 4.20 -1.39
CA TYR A 276 20.72 5.13 -2.46
C TYR A 276 21.83 6.15 -2.75
N GLY A 277 23.04 5.92 -2.22
CA GLY A 277 24.20 6.78 -2.46
C GLY A 277 24.57 6.90 -3.95
N GLU A 278 24.33 5.85 -4.75
CA GLU A 278 24.50 5.95 -6.21
C GLU A 278 23.58 6.98 -6.86
N PHE A 279 22.30 7.02 -6.45
CA PHE A 279 21.34 7.99 -6.99
C PHE A 279 21.74 9.43 -6.63
N ALA A 280 22.28 9.63 -5.42
CA ALA A 280 22.79 10.92 -4.97
C ALA A 280 24.03 11.38 -5.77
N ARG A 281 24.81 10.45 -6.33
CA ARG A 281 26.00 10.77 -7.15
C ARG A 281 25.70 10.90 -8.66
N MET A 282 24.47 10.64 -9.10
CA MET A 282 24.12 10.68 -10.55
C MET A 282 24.29 12.06 -11.18
N ARG A 283 24.19 13.14 -10.39
CA ARG A 283 24.35 14.52 -10.84
C ARG A 283 25.13 15.29 -9.78
N PRO A 284 26.47 15.21 -9.76
CA PRO A 284 27.25 16.09 -8.89
C PRO A 284 26.94 17.54 -9.25
N GLY A 285 26.67 18.35 -8.22
CA GLY A 285 26.53 19.80 -8.35
C GLY A 285 27.85 20.48 -8.71
#